data_AF-E1ZSQ5-F1
#
_entry.id   AF-E1ZSQ5-F1
#
_cell.length_a   1.000
_cell.length_b   1.000
_cell.length_c   1.000
_cell.angle_alpha   90.00
_cell.angle_beta   90.00
_cell.angle_gamma   90.00
#
_symmetry.space_group_name_H-M   'P 1'
#
loop_
_entity.id
_entity.type
_entity.pdbx_description
1 polymer ?
#
loop_
_entity_poly.entity_id
_entity_poly.type
_entity_poly.pdbx_seq_one_letter_code
_entity_poly.pdbx_strand_id
1 'polypeptide(L)'
;MQLKQISRILVQFSPYTGQARSAREFLARVTSRPAQSTNPDCEVQARVRVKGDPFVEIEYDNKQVTRIDTADLTIQEILLQVQSRAEEMDTMQKLKAAGLGSQQLDSSWHRHLGKETATVGKIDFVPRQA
;
A
#
# COMPACT_ATOMS: atom_id res chain seq x y z
N MET A 1 11.05 11.00 -0.51
CA MET A 1 10.32 9.88 0.13
C MET A 1 10.35 10.12 1.62
N GLN A 2 9.22 10.01 2.31
CA GLN A 2 9.14 10.10 3.77
C GLN A 2 9.18 8.68 4.34
N LEU A 3 9.97 8.45 5.39
CA LEU A 3 10.12 7.14 6.05
C LEU A 3 9.30 7.05 7.35
N LYS A 4 8.28 7.91 7.48
CA LYS A 4 7.40 7.94 8.65
C LYS A 4 6.59 6.64 8.70
N GLN A 5 6.41 6.09 9.89
CA GLN A 5 5.72 4.82 10.15
C GLN A 5 6.46 3.54 9.70
N ILE A 6 7.71 3.66 9.23
CA ILE A 6 8.51 2.52 8.77
C ILE A 6 9.62 2.25 9.79
N SER A 7 9.64 1.05 10.37
CA SER A 7 10.65 0.63 11.33
C SER A 7 11.89 0.06 10.64
N ARG A 8 11.70 -0.73 9.57
CA ARG A 8 12.80 -1.42 8.88
C ARG A 8 12.52 -1.59 7.39
N ILE A 9 13.57 -1.47 6.58
CA ILE A 9 13.56 -1.70 5.14
C ILE A 9 14.66 -2.70 4.80
N LEU A 10 14.32 -3.80 4.15
CA LEU A 10 15.25 -4.76 3.60
C LEU A 10 15.15 -4.77 2.07
N VAL A 11 16.23 -4.42 1.39
CA VAL A 11 16.30 -4.47 -0.08
C VAL A 11 17.19 -5.62 -0.49
N GLN A 12 16.64 -6.65 -1.15
CA GLN A 12 17.42 -7.72 -1.75
C GLN A 12 17.55 -7.52 -3.26
N PHE A 13 18.77 -7.64 -3.78
CA PHE A 13 18.99 -7.56 -5.23
C PHE A 13 20.29 -8.25 -5.67
N SER A 14 20.38 -8.55 -6.97
CA SER A 14 21.62 -8.98 -7.64
C SER A 14 22.24 -7.82 -8.42
N PRO A 15 23.55 -7.54 -8.27
CA PRO A 15 24.17 -6.37 -8.90
C PRO A 15 24.37 -6.56 -10.41
N TYR A 16 24.32 -7.80 -10.90
CA TYR A 16 24.61 -8.14 -12.30
C TYR A 16 23.37 -8.18 -13.19
N THR A 17 22.17 -8.19 -12.61
CA THR A 17 20.91 -8.35 -13.35
C THR A 17 20.27 -7.00 -13.66
N GLY A 18 19.73 -6.83 -14.87
CA GLY A 18 19.00 -5.62 -15.27
C GLY A 18 17.71 -5.40 -14.47
N GLN A 19 17.00 -6.48 -14.14
CA GLN A 19 15.75 -6.47 -13.36
C GLN A 19 15.93 -5.92 -11.93
N ALA A 20 17.16 -5.94 -11.39
CA ALA A 20 17.47 -5.37 -10.08
C ALA A 20 17.71 -3.84 -10.10
N ARG A 21 17.58 -3.17 -11.26
CA ARG A 21 17.82 -1.73 -11.38
C ARG A 21 16.88 -0.92 -10.48
N SER A 22 15.60 -1.25 -10.48
CA SER A 22 14.56 -0.60 -9.67
C SER A 22 14.83 -0.75 -8.16
N ALA A 23 15.18 -1.94 -7.70
CA ALA A 23 15.57 -2.18 -6.30
C ALA A 23 16.81 -1.37 -5.86
N ARG A 24 17.84 -1.27 -6.71
CA ARG A 24 19.04 -0.46 -6.42
C ARG A 24 18.73 1.02 -6.33
N GLU A 25 17.91 1.50 -7.25
CA GLU A 25 17.48 2.90 -7.25
C GLU A 25 16.63 3.21 -6.02
N PHE A 26 15.74 2.29 -5.63
CA PHE A 26 14.98 2.40 -4.40
C PHE A 26 15.89 2.50 -3.18
N LEU A 27 16.88 1.62 -3.06
CA LEU A 27 17.88 1.66 -2.00
C LEU A 27 18.56 3.03 -1.93
N ALA A 28 19.04 3.55 -3.06
CA ALA A 28 19.71 4.85 -3.11
C ALA A 28 18.81 6.00 -2.63
N ARG A 29 17.49 5.94 -2.94
CA ARG A 29 16.52 6.93 -2.50
C ARG A 29 16.25 6.85 -0.99
N VAL A 30 16.11 5.65 -0.41
CA VAL A 30 15.85 5.49 1.03
C VAL A 30 17.07 5.78 1.90
N THR A 31 18.29 5.57 1.38
CA THR A 31 19.54 5.92 2.08
C THR A 31 19.95 7.39 1.89
N SER A 32 19.15 8.18 1.17
CA SER A 32 19.45 9.61 0.97
C SER A 32 19.30 10.39 2.27
N ARG A 33 20.14 11.42 2.48
CA ARG A 33 20.06 12.27 3.69
C ARG A 33 18.66 12.85 3.93
N PRO A 34 17.93 13.35 2.91
CA PRO A 34 16.58 13.85 3.12
C PRO A 34 15.63 12.75 3.61
N ALA A 35 15.73 11.52 3.09
CA ALA A 35 14.89 10.41 3.55
C ALA A 35 15.21 10.04 5.01
N GLN A 36 16.49 9.87 5.34
CA GLN A 36 16.92 9.53 6.70
C GLN A 36 16.58 10.62 7.73
N SER A 37 16.60 11.90 7.34
CA SER A 37 16.19 12.99 8.23
C SER A 37 14.71 12.93 8.63
N THR A 38 13.86 12.23 7.86
CA THR A 38 12.43 12.09 8.22
C THR A 38 12.16 11.03 9.28
N ASN A 39 13.05 10.04 9.39
CA ASN A 39 13.00 9.00 10.41
C ASN A 39 14.42 8.41 10.59
N PRO A 40 15.21 8.93 11.56
CA PRO A 40 16.58 8.47 11.79
C PRO A 40 16.66 7.07 12.40
N ASP A 41 15.58 6.59 13.02
CA ASP A 41 15.51 5.28 13.68
C ASP A 41 15.17 4.15 12.70
N CYS A 42 14.77 4.49 11.46
CA CYS A 42 14.44 3.52 10.43
C CYS A 42 15.68 2.71 10.01
N GLU A 43 15.66 1.40 10.23
CA GLU A 43 16.77 0.53 9.86
C GLU A 43 16.72 0.17 8.38
N VAL A 44 17.71 0.60 7.58
CA VAL A 44 17.80 0.26 6.16
C VAL A 44 18.92 -0.77 5.95
N GLN A 45 18.56 -1.96 5.47
CA GLN A 45 19.48 -3.05 5.16
C GLN A 45 19.46 -3.42 3.68
N ALA A 46 20.64 -3.67 3.12
CA ALA A 46 20.81 -4.17 1.76
C ALA A 46 21.33 -5.62 1.78
N ARG A 47 20.62 -6.52 1.10
CA ARG A 47 20.97 -7.92 0.95
C ARG A 47 21.38 -8.23 -0.48
N VAL A 48 22.68 -8.21 -0.72
CA VAL A 48 23.21 -8.53 -2.05
C VAL A 48 23.28 -10.05 -2.22
N ARG A 49 22.75 -10.56 -3.32
CA ARG A 49 22.76 -11.99 -3.68
C ARG A 49 23.12 -12.16 -5.15
N VAL A 50 23.89 -13.19 -5.48
CA VAL A 50 24.24 -13.47 -6.88
C VAL A 50 23.03 -14.02 -7.64
N LYS A 51 22.21 -14.83 -6.97
CA LYS A 51 20.99 -15.46 -7.51
C LYS A 51 19.77 -15.09 -6.65
N GLY A 52 18.60 -15.04 -7.29
CA GLY A 52 17.31 -14.78 -6.66
C GLY A 52 16.67 -13.48 -7.13
N ASP A 53 15.35 -13.42 -7.02
CA ASP A 53 14.56 -12.28 -7.51
C ASP A 53 14.75 -11.05 -6.60
N PRO A 54 14.80 -9.85 -7.20
CA PRO A 54 14.95 -8.62 -6.44
C PRO A 54 13.62 -8.25 -5.76
N PHE A 55 13.68 -7.95 -4.47
CA PHE A 55 12.51 -7.55 -3.69
C PHE A 55 12.85 -6.47 -2.67
N VAL A 56 11.82 -5.74 -2.26
CA VAL A 56 11.85 -4.81 -1.14
C VAL A 56 10.88 -5.32 -0.09
N GLU A 57 11.35 -5.45 1.14
CA GLU A 57 10.55 -5.80 2.30
C GLU A 57 10.57 -4.62 3.27
N ILE A 58 9.39 -4.27 3.79
CA ILE A 58 9.16 -3.09 4.63
C ILE A 58 8.39 -3.54 5.84
N GLU A 59 8.96 -3.28 7.01
CA GLU A 59 8.31 -3.43 8.29
C GLU A 59 7.85 -2.06 8.77
N TYR A 60 6.59 -1.98 9.17
CA TYR A 60 5.98 -0.77 9.71
C TYR A 60 6.02 -0.80 11.25
N ASP A 61 5.81 0.35 11.89
CA ASP A 61 5.85 0.47 13.36
C ASP A 61 4.79 -0.40 14.07
N ASN A 62 3.73 -0.78 13.36
CA ASN A 62 2.69 -1.70 13.82
C ASN A 62 3.07 -3.19 13.67
N LYS A 63 4.33 -3.50 13.29
CA LYS A 63 4.87 -4.84 13.01
C LYS A 63 4.27 -5.54 11.80
N GLN A 64 3.48 -4.84 10.97
CA GLN A 64 3.08 -5.39 9.67
C GLN A 64 4.26 -5.37 8.72
N VAL A 65 4.38 -6.44 7.93
CA VAL A 65 5.45 -6.59 6.94
C VAL A 65 4.82 -6.63 5.56
N THR A 66 5.34 -5.80 4.66
CA THR A 66 4.98 -5.78 3.24
C THR A 66 6.18 -6.18 2.42
N ARG A 67 5.98 -7.11 1.49
CA ARG A 67 6.97 -7.49 0.49
C ARG A 67 6.50 -7.07 -0.90
N ILE A 68 7.40 -6.47 -1.66
CA ILE A 68 7.19 -5.99 -3.03
C ILE A 68 8.27 -6.62 -3.90
N ASP A 69 7.87 -7.48 -4.83
CA ASP A 69 8.79 -8.01 -5.83
C ASP A 69 9.02 -6.95 -6.92
N THR A 70 10.27 -6.67 -7.24
CA THR A 70 10.67 -5.47 -8.00
C THR A 70 11.13 -5.76 -9.43
N ALA A 71 11.13 -7.04 -9.84
CA ALA A 71 11.69 -7.48 -11.11
C ALA A 71 11.02 -6.82 -12.33
N ASP A 72 9.69 -6.66 -12.26
CA ASP A 72 8.86 -6.11 -13.33
C ASP A 72 8.28 -4.72 -12.98
N LEU A 73 8.72 -4.12 -11.88
CA LEU A 73 8.23 -2.82 -11.42
C LEU A 73 9.24 -1.72 -11.69
N THR A 74 8.73 -0.56 -12.11
CA THR A 74 9.47 0.68 -12.16
C THR A 74 9.67 1.25 -10.76
N ILE A 75 10.68 2.13 -10.61
CA ILE A 75 10.92 2.83 -9.35
C ILE A 75 9.72 3.69 -8.91
N GLN A 76 8.97 4.25 -9.86
CA GLN A 76 7.81 5.09 -9.56
C GLN A 76 6.68 4.25 -8.95
N GLU A 77 6.42 3.07 -9.50
CA GLU A 77 5.42 2.14 -8.98
C GLU A 77 5.79 1.64 -7.58
N ILE A 78 7.07 1.29 -7.35
CA ILE A 78 7.54 0.89 -6.03
C ILE A 78 7.30 2.02 -5.03
N LEU A 79 7.72 3.24 -5.35
CA LEU A 79 7.54 4.39 -4.45
C LEU A 79 6.08 4.68 -4.15
N LEU A 80 5.22 4.61 -5.17
CA LEU A 80 3.78 4.82 -5.01
C LEU A 80 3.16 3.76 -4.10
N GLN A 81 3.50 2.48 -4.31
CA GLN A 81 2.99 1.38 -3.48
C GLN A 81 3.45 1.50 -2.03
N VAL A 82 4.73 1.86 -1.81
CA VAL A 82 5.26 2.04 -0.46
C VAL A 82 4.58 3.22 0.24
N GLN A 83 4.38 4.33 -0.47
CA GLN A 83 3.74 5.51 0.08
C GLN A 83 2.27 5.27 0.40
N SER A 84 1.50 4.67 -0.52
CA SER A 84 0.09 4.31 -0.30
C SER A 84 -0.06 3.47 0.96
N ARG A 85 0.77 2.43 1.10
CA ARG A 85 0.72 1.56 2.29
C ARG A 85 1.14 2.28 3.56
N ALA A 86 2.15 3.14 3.52
CA ALA A 86 2.55 3.93 4.69
C ALA A 86 1.42 4.88 5.14
N GLU A 87 0.71 5.50 4.20
CA GLU A 87 -0.44 6.38 4.49
C GLU A 87 -1.64 5.59 5.04
N GLU A 88 -1.93 4.42 4.48
CA GLU A 88 -2.95 3.50 5.02
C GLU A 88 -2.64 3.09 6.46
N MET A 89 -1.38 2.73 6.76
CA MET A 89 -0.95 2.35 8.10
C MET A 89 -1.04 3.52 9.09
N ASP A 90 -0.61 4.72 8.68
CA ASP A 90 -0.74 5.96 9.47
C ASP A 90 -2.22 6.25 9.80
N THR A 91 -3.10 6.09 8.81
CA THR A 91 -4.54 6.30 8.98
C THR A 91 -5.15 5.29 9.93
N MET A 92 -4.81 4.00 9.78
CA MET A 92 -5.26 2.94 10.69
C MET A 92 -4.78 3.16 12.12
N GLN A 93 -3.53 3.61 12.31
CA GLN A 93 -2.98 3.88 13.63
C GLN A 93 -3.69 5.07 14.31
N LYS A 94 -3.97 6.14 13.56
CA LYS A 94 -4.75 7.28 14.05
C LYS A 94 -6.18 6.91 14.43
N LEU A 95 -6.86 6.10 13.60
CA LEU A 95 -8.21 5.62 13.88
C LEU A 95 -8.23 4.75 15.15
N LYS A 96 -7.26 3.84 15.29
CA LYS A 96 -7.11 3.02 16.49
C LYS A 96 -6.84 3.87 17.73
N ALA A 97 -5.97 4.88 17.64
CA ALA A 97 -5.70 5.81 18.74
C ALA A 97 -6.94 6.64 19.14
N ALA A 98 -7.81 6.96 18.17
CA ALA A 98 -9.08 7.64 18.40
C ALA A 98 -10.19 6.72 18.96
N GLY A 99 -9.89 5.43 19.22
CA GLY A 99 -10.87 4.46 19.73
C GLY A 99 -11.87 3.94 18.69
N LEU A 100 -11.66 4.24 17.41
CA LEU A 100 -12.48 3.76 16.30
C LEU A 100 -11.85 2.47 15.75
N GLY A 101 -12.26 1.33 16.30
CA GLY A 101 -11.93 0.02 15.73
C GLY A 101 -12.53 -0.12 14.31
N SER A 102 -11.85 -0.84 13.43
CA SER A 102 -12.20 -1.08 12.02
C SER A 102 -13.60 -1.66 11.76
N GLN A 103 -14.32 -2.07 12.81
CA GLN A 103 -15.67 -2.62 12.72
C GLN A 103 -16.79 -1.56 12.64
N GLN A 104 -16.50 -0.25 12.75
CA GLN A 104 -17.53 0.77 12.88
C GLN A 104 -17.55 1.83 11.77
N LEU A 105 -17.09 1.47 10.57
CA LEU A 105 -17.32 2.26 9.35
C LEU A 105 -18.47 1.67 8.52
N ASP A 106 -19.51 1.18 9.18
CA ASP A 106 -20.79 1.02 8.52
C ASP A 106 -21.46 2.39 8.48
N SER A 107 -21.38 3.04 7.33
CA SER A 107 -21.93 4.36 7.10
C SER A 107 -23.40 4.42 7.53
N SER A 108 -23.71 5.15 8.60
CA SER A 108 -25.09 5.37 9.06
C SER A 108 -25.95 6.17 8.07
N TRP A 109 -25.38 6.60 6.94
CA TRP A 109 -26.09 7.18 5.80
C TRP A 109 -27.21 6.30 5.25
N HIS A 110 -27.12 4.97 5.42
CA HIS A 110 -28.16 4.02 5.00
C HIS A 110 -29.31 3.87 6.03
N ARG A 111 -29.19 4.44 7.24
CA ARG A 111 -30.21 4.30 8.29
C ARG A 111 -31.34 5.35 8.20
N HIS A 112 -31.15 6.42 7.42
CA HIS A 112 -32.14 7.50 7.28
C HIS A 112 -32.70 7.68 5.86
N LEU A 113 -32.16 6.99 4.87
CA LEU A 113 -32.85 6.85 3.58
C LEU A 113 -33.93 5.80 3.76
N GLY A 114 -35.16 6.28 3.90
CA GLY A 114 -36.35 5.47 4.03
C GLY A 114 -36.38 4.36 2.98
N LYS A 115 -37.05 3.26 3.34
CA LYS A 115 -37.42 2.18 2.43
C LYS A 115 -38.15 2.76 1.21
N GLU A 116 -37.42 3.17 0.18
CA GLU A 116 -37.96 3.15 -1.17
C GLU A 116 -37.85 1.69 -1.62
N THR A 117 -38.88 0.92 -1.27
CA THR A 117 -39.22 -0.26 -2.05
C THR A 117 -39.42 0.22 -3.49
N ALA A 118 -38.41 0.05 -4.32
CA ALA A 118 -38.54 0.13 -5.76
C ALA A 118 -39.51 -0.99 -6.19
N THR A 119 -40.82 -0.70 -6.10
CA THR A 119 -41.83 -1.36 -6.90
C THR A 119 -41.59 -0.88 -8.32
N VAL A 120 -40.59 -1.49 -8.97
CA VAL A 120 -40.44 -1.42 -10.42
C VAL A 120 -41.71 -2.07 -10.97
N GLY A 121 -42.66 -1.23 -11.37
CA GLY A 121 -43.90 -1.67 -12.01
C GLY A 121 -43.54 -2.56 -13.20
N LYS A 122 -44.08 -3.78 -13.22
CA LYS A 122 -44.01 -4.66 -14.39
C LYS A 122 -44.65 -3.93 -15.57
N ILE A 123 -43.88 -3.68 -16.62
CA ILE A 123 -44.40 -3.27 -17.92
C ILE A 123 -44.68 -4.56 -18.68
N ASP A 124 -45.96 -4.95 -18.78
CA ASP A 124 -46.37 -6.09 -19.60
C ASP A 124 -46.39 -5.66 -21.07
N PHE A 125 -45.56 -6.32 -21.88
CA PHE A 125 -45.49 -6.11 -23.31
C PHE A 125 -46.60 -6.92 -23.99
N VAL A 126 -47.62 -6.23 -24.52
CA VAL A 126 -48.69 -6.88 -25.30
C VAL A 126 -48.26 -6.95 -26.77
N PRO A 127 -48.04 -8.14 -27.37
CA PRO A 127 -47.74 -8.25 -28.78
C PRO A 127 -48.99 -7.90 -29.61
N ARG A 128 -48.83 -6.99 -30.58
CA ARG A 128 -49.88 -6.63 -31.54
C ARG A 128 -50.13 -7.82 -32.45
N GLN A 129 -51.32 -8.43 -32.36
CA GLN A 129 -51.73 -9.50 -33.26
C GLN A 129 -52.28 -8.91 -34.58
N ALA A 130 -51.80 -9.51 -35.68
CA ALA A 130 -52.16 -9.37 -37.09
C ALA A 130 -51.79 -8.04 -37.80
#